data_AF-A0A1J3CW21-F1
#
_entry.id   AF-A0A1J3CW21-F1
#
_cell.length_a   1.000
_cell.length_b   1.000
_cell.length_c   1.000
_cell.angle_alpha   90.00
_cell.angle_beta   90.00
_cell.angle_gamma   90.00
#
_symmetry.space_group_name_H-M   'P 1'
#
loop_
_entity.id
_entity.type
_entity.pdbx_description
1 polymer ?
#
loop_
_entity_poly.entity_id
_entity_poly.type
_entity_poly.pdbx_seq_one_letter_code
_entity_poly.pdbx_strand_id
1 'polypeptide(L)'
;YQFLQTFFKQFPQYANLPFYVTGESYAGHYVPAVSHRIFQGNTNKEGSYINMKGLAIGNGLVSPVHQYGDYVPFAADNNVITSAQAAALN
;
A
#
# COMPACT_ATOMS: atom_id res chain seq x y z
N TYR A 1 -4.35 -10.97 7.57
CA TYR A 1 -4.80 -10.86 8.98
C TYR A 1 -4.48 -12.10 9.79
N GLN A 2 -4.96 -13.29 9.40
CA GLN A 2 -4.69 -14.53 10.15
C GLN A 2 -3.21 -14.79 10.41
N PHE A 3 -2.36 -14.59 9.39
CA PHE A 3 -0.90 -14.66 9.56
C PHE A 3 -0.40 -13.77 10.71
N LEU A 4 -0.81 -12.49 10.77
CA LEU A 4 -0.38 -11.55 11.81
C LEU A 4 -0.86 -11.98 13.21
N GLN A 5 -2.10 -12.48 13.29
CA GLN A 5 -2.65 -13.01 14.53
C GLN A 5 -1.85 -14.22 15.03
N THR A 6 -1.50 -15.14 14.15
CA THR A 6 -0.64 -16.29 14.50
C THR A 6 0.78 -15.86 14.81
N PHE A 7 1.35 -14.91 14.05
CA PHE A 7 2.70 -14.40 14.23
C PHE A 7 2.89 -13.79 15.62
N PHE A 8 2.01 -12.88 16.05
CA PHE A 8 2.14 -12.27 17.38
C PHE A 8 1.82 -13.21 18.54
N LYS A 9 1.03 -14.27 18.30
CA LYS A 9 0.88 -15.36 19.27
C LYS A 9 2.16 -16.18 19.42
N GLN A 10 2.83 -16.46 18.31
CA GLN A 10 4.09 -17.23 18.30
C GLN A 10 5.28 -16.41 18.81
N PHE A 11 5.28 -15.09 18.57
CA PHE A 11 6.35 -14.17 18.93
C PHE A 11 5.82 -13.01 19.79
N PRO A 12 5.39 -13.28 21.04
CA PRO A 12 4.75 -12.29 21.90
C PRO A 12 5.66 -11.11 22.25
N GLN A 13 6.98 -11.27 22.17
CA GLN A 13 7.95 -10.20 22.40
C GLN A 13 7.78 -9.01 21.43
N TYR A 14 7.14 -9.21 20.27
CA TYR A 14 6.88 -8.15 19.29
C TYR A 14 5.47 -7.54 19.39
N ALA A 15 4.55 -8.14 20.14
CA ALA A 15 3.13 -7.79 20.10
C ALA A 15 2.83 -6.35 20.56
N ASN A 16 3.65 -5.80 21.45
CA ASN A 16 3.48 -4.44 21.98
C ASN A 16 4.29 -3.38 21.23
N LEU A 17 5.19 -3.79 20.32
CA LEU A 17 6.02 -2.84 19.58
C LEU A 17 5.17 -2.01 18.59
N PRO A 18 5.59 -0.78 18.27
CA PRO A 18 5.02 -0.04 17.15
C PRO A 18 5.06 -0.87 15.86
N PHE A 19 3.90 -1.09 15.24
CA PHE A 19 3.78 -1.86 14.01
C PHE A 19 3.44 -0.96 12.82
N TYR A 20 4.11 -1.20 11.69
CA TYR A 20 3.92 -0.45 10.45
C TYR A 20 3.68 -1.42 9.30
N VAL A 21 2.69 -1.13 8.46
CA VAL A 21 2.45 -1.87 7.22
C VAL A 21 3.07 -1.10 6.07
N THR A 22 4.08 -1.67 5.42
CA THR A 22 4.78 -1.01 4.32
C THR A 22 4.84 -1.92 3.10
N GLY A 23 4.98 -1.32 1.92
CA GLY A 23 5.09 -2.05 0.67
C GLY A 23 5.26 -1.13 -0.54
N GLU A 24 5.50 -1.74 -1.70
CA GLU A 24 5.76 -1.04 -2.95
C GLU A 24 4.91 -1.59 -4.12
N SER A 25 4.76 -0.80 -5.18
CA SER A 25 4.14 -1.21 -6.44
C SER A 25 2.68 -1.67 -6.22
N TYR A 26 2.33 -2.92 -6.53
CA TYR A 26 0.97 -3.42 -6.34
C TYR A 26 0.54 -3.45 -4.86
N ALA A 27 1.49 -3.33 -3.93
CA ALA A 27 1.17 -3.11 -2.52
C ALA A 27 0.46 -1.77 -2.25
N GLY A 28 0.35 -0.88 -3.23
CA GLY A 28 -0.63 0.22 -3.21
C GLY A 28 -2.07 -0.24 -2.97
N HIS A 29 -2.41 -1.49 -3.30
CA HIS A 29 -3.66 -2.14 -2.91
C HIS A 29 -3.55 -2.89 -1.57
N TYR A 30 -2.47 -3.63 -1.35
CA TYR A 30 -2.33 -4.50 -0.18
C TYR A 30 -2.14 -3.74 1.13
N VAL A 31 -1.31 -2.70 1.13
CA VAL A 31 -0.99 -1.93 2.34
C VAL A 31 -2.26 -1.30 2.92
N PRO A 32 -3.10 -0.56 2.17
CA PRO A 32 -4.38 -0.06 2.68
C PRO A 32 -5.32 -1.18 3.13
N ALA A 33 -5.45 -2.26 2.35
CA ALA A 33 -6.37 -3.35 2.66
C ALA A 33 -6.00 -4.09 3.96
N VAL A 34 -4.72 -4.42 4.14
CA VAL A 34 -4.20 -5.06 5.36
C VAL A 34 -4.34 -4.12 6.54
N SER A 35 -3.96 -2.85 6.38
CA SER A 35 -4.08 -1.81 7.40
C SER A 35 -5.52 -1.64 7.87
N HIS A 36 -6.46 -1.54 6.93
CA HIS A 36 -7.88 -1.42 7.24
C HIS A 36 -8.41 -2.65 7.96
N ARG A 37 -7.98 -3.86 7.55
CA ARG A 37 -8.39 -5.09 8.23
C ARG A 37 -7.87 -5.18 9.66
N ILE A 38 -6.65 -4.69 9.93
CA ILE A 38 -6.10 -4.56 11.30
C ILE A 38 -6.93 -3.56 12.11
N PHE A 39 -7.23 -2.38 11.55
CA PHE A 39 -8.07 -1.37 12.19
C PHE A 39 -9.44 -1.92 12.59
N GLN A 40 -10.11 -2.62 11.68
CA GLN A 40 -11.38 -3.30 11.96
C GLN A 40 -11.25 -4.34 13.08
N GLY A 41 -10.22 -5.18 13.01
CA GLY A 41 -9.97 -6.20 14.03
C GLY A 41 -9.75 -5.61 15.42
N ASN A 42 -8.94 -4.55 15.52
CA ASN A 42 -8.73 -3.82 16.77
C ASN A 42 -10.03 -3.19 17.30
N THR A 43 -10.82 -2.56 16.42
CA THR A 43 -12.09 -1.89 16.78
C THR A 43 -13.12 -2.89 17.29
N ASN A 44 -13.24 -4.03 16.61
CA ASN A 44 -14.18 -5.11 16.94
C ASN A 44 -13.66 -6.05 18.04
N LYS A 45 -12.45 -5.83 18.56
CA LYS A 45 -11.77 -6.70 19.54
C LYS A 45 -11.61 -8.15 19.05
N GLU A 46 -11.32 -8.32 17.76
CA GLU A 46 -11.11 -9.61 17.13
C GLU A 46 -9.65 -10.08 17.27
N GLY A 47 -9.40 -11.05 18.15
CA GLY A 47 -8.06 -11.59 18.37
C GLY A 47 -7.16 -10.63 19.17
N SER A 48 -5.85 -10.77 19.00
CA SER A 48 -4.86 -9.93 19.69
C SER A 48 -4.82 -8.54 19.07
N TYR A 49 -4.81 -7.52 19.93
CA TYR A 49 -4.62 -6.13 19.52
C TYR A 49 -3.25 -5.94 18.87
N ILE A 50 -3.21 -5.28 17.71
CA ILE A 50 -1.98 -4.93 17.00
C ILE A 50 -1.73 -3.43 17.17
N ASN A 51 -0.59 -3.04 17.75
CA ASN A 51 -0.20 -1.65 18.00
C ASN A 51 0.23 -0.91 16.71
N MET A 52 -0.67 -0.83 15.73
CA MET A 52 -0.41 -0.21 14.44
C MET A 52 -0.27 1.31 14.60
N LYS A 53 0.84 1.87 14.11
CA LYS A 53 1.14 3.31 14.18
C LYS A 53 1.08 4.03 12.84
N GLY A 54 1.18 3.30 11.75
CA GLY A 54 1.08 3.90 10.43
C GLY A 54 1.28 2.90 9.31
N LEU A 55 1.22 3.42 8.11
CA LEU A 55 1.47 2.69 6.88
C LEU A 55 2.29 3.57 5.93
N ALA A 56 3.02 2.94 5.01
CA ALA A 56 3.75 3.62 3.94
C ALA A 56 3.67 2.84 2.64
N ILE A 57 3.56 3.55 1.52
CA ILE A 57 3.44 2.97 0.19
C ILE A 57 4.47 3.64 -0.71
N GLY A 58 5.44 2.88 -1.20
CA GLY A 58 6.40 3.33 -2.21
C GLY A 58 5.85 3.08 -3.62
N ASN A 59 5.89 4.08 -4.50
CA ASN A 59 5.55 3.95 -5.93
C ASN A 59 4.31 3.06 -6.20
N GLY A 60 3.27 3.23 -5.40
CA GLY A 60 2.16 2.28 -5.34
C GLY A 60 1.17 2.46 -6.48
N LEU A 61 0.62 1.36 -6.98
CA LEU A 61 -0.61 1.40 -7.77
C LEU A 61 -1.79 1.52 -6.80
N VAL A 62 -2.30 2.74 -6.63
CA VAL A 62 -3.36 3.10 -5.69
C VAL A 62 -4.64 3.48 -6.43
N SER A 63 -4.51 4.26 -7.51
CA SER A 63 -5.62 4.66 -8.37
C SER A 63 -5.24 4.50 -9.84
N PRO A 64 -5.48 3.31 -10.43
CA PRO A 64 -5.14 3.05 -11.83
C PRO A 64 -5.77 4.05 -12.80
N VAL A 65 -7.01 4.50 -12.52
CA VAL A 65 -7.73 5.46 -13.38
C VAL A 65 -6.97 6.77 -13.53
N HIS A 66 -6.40 7.30 -12.45
CA HIS A 66 -5.62 8.54 -12.50
C HIS A 66 -4.19 8.26 -12.99
N GLN A 67 -3.52 7.27 -12.39
CA GLN A 67 -2.11 6.99 -12.64
C GLN A 67 -1.83 6.55 -14.08
N TYR A 68 -2.76 5.85 -14.74
CA TYR A 68 -2.56 5.46 -16.14
C TYR A 68 -2.72 6.63 -17.11
N GLY A 69 -3.57 7.60 -16.78
CA GLY A 69 -3.67 8.85 -17.55
C GLY A 69 -2.39 9.67 -17.50
N ASP A 70 -1.60 9.52 -16.43
CA ASP A 70 -0.35 10.27 -16.25
C ASP A 70 0.85 9.69 -17.02
N TYR A 71 0.74 8.50 -17.63
CA TYR A 71 1.88 7.90 -18.33
C TYR A 71 2.39 8.73 -19.50
N VAL A 72 1.48 9.21 -20.37
CA VAL A 72 1.84 10.02 -21.53
C VAL A 72 2.44 11.37 -21.13
N PRO A 73 1.80 12.20 -20.27
CA PRO A 73 2.39 13.47 -19.85
C PRO A 73 3.70 13.27 -19.09
N PHE A 74 3.80 12.29 -18.19
CA PHE A 74 5.05 12.00 -17.48
C PHE A 74 6.19 11.65 -18.45
N ALA A 75 5.92 10.79 -19.44
CA ALA A 75 6.91 10.41 -20.44
C ALA A 75 7.34 11.59 -21.31
N ALA A 76 6.41 12.48 -21.68
CA ALA A 76 6.70 13.68 -22.45
C ALA A 76 7.55 14.68 -21.65
N ASP A 77 7.15 14.99 -20.42
CA ASP A 77 7.83 15.94 -19.53
C ASP A 77 9.27 15.51 -19.20
N ASN A 78 9.53 14.20 -19.21
CA ASN A 78 10.86 13.63 -18.95
C ASN A 78 11.64 13.30 -20.22
N ASN A 79 11.19 13.75 -21.40
CA ASN A 79 11.84 13.49 -22.69
C ASN A 79 12.04 12.00 -23.02
N VAL A 80 11.19 11.12 -22.47
CA VAL A 80 11.17 9.69 -22.79
C VAL A 80 10.54 9.47 -24.17
N ILE A 81 9.58 10.32 -24.53
CA ILE A 81 8.90 10.32 -25.83
C ILE A 81 8.92 11.71 -26.47
N THR A 82 8.83 11.74 -27.81
CA THR A 82 8.67 12.97 -28.59
C THR A 82 7.24 13.49 -28.56
N SER A 83 7.05 14.77 -28.92
CA SER A 83 5.71 15.35 -29.07
C SER A 83 4.83 14.61 -30.09
N ALA A 84 5.43 14.07 -31.16
CA ALA A 84 4.73 13.26 -32.14
C ALA A 84 4.25 11.92 -31.56
N GLN A 85 5.07 11.27 -30.72
CA GLN A 85 4.68 10.04 -30.02
C GLN A 85 3.59 10.31 -28.96
N ALA A 86 3.70 11.41 -28.21
CA ALA A 86 2.69 11.80 -27.22
C ALA A 86 1.32 12.05 -27.88
N ALA A 87 1.28 12.72 -29.04
CA ALA A 87 0.04 12.96 -29.78
C ALA A 87 -0.61 11.67 -30.34
N ALA A 88 0.17 10.60 -30.54
CA ALA A 88 -0.34 9.32 -31.02
C ALA A 88 -0.86 8.38 -29.92
N LEU A 89 -0.55 8.68 -28.64
CA LEU A 89 -0.92 7.87 -27.48
C LEU A 89 -2.13 8.43 -26.71
N ASN A 90 -2.56 9.66 -27.03
CA ASN A 90 -3.77 10.30 -26.54
C ASN A 90 -4.93 10.12 -27.53
#